data_AF-A4ALS7-F1
#
_entry.id   AF-A4ALS7-F1
#
_cell.length_a   1.000
_cell.length_b   1.000
_cell.length_c   1.000
_cell.angle_alpha   90.00
_cell.angle_beta   90.00
_cell.angle_gamma   90.00
#
_symmetry.space_group_name_H-M   'P 1'
#
loop_
_entity.id
_entity.type
_entity.pdbx_description
1 polymer ?
#
loop_
_entity_poly.entity_id
_entity_poly.type
_entity_poly.pdbx_seq_one_letter_code
_entity_poly.pdbx_strand_id
1 'polypeptide(L)'
;MVRQGLPRSSGDDPGAESKSELTTPPAAPPKPDTAAPAVRRGLSVLPDRVIAPATVPVEPAPPGTRPEPAVGRRPIGRTARAILIGVGLIVLLALAVLLARWLVGLDGVRDFMTTYPGQSELPEGAPVGFPAWLGWQHFFNTFLIVLIIRSGWQVRTQKKPPASWTPKWSSGRKISITLWLHQSLDLLWLVNGVIFVVLLFATGQWMRVVPTNWDIIPNAISAGLQYVSLDWPTEHGWVNYNALQLIAYFVTIFIVAPLAAITGVRMSGLWPAQATRLNRLYPVEWARAVHLPVMLYFVAFIIAHVALVLATGALRNLNHMYGGQDAVNWVGFGIFAASLLVIVGGWFAARPLVIAPIASLFGRVGR
;
A
#
# COMPACT_ATOMS: atom_id res chain seq x y z
N MET A 1 10.16 18.99 56.20
CA MET A 1 9.05 19.83 56.71
C MET A 1 9.00 21.07 55.83
N VAL A 2 8.20 21.04 54.75
CA VAL A 2 6.82 21.57 54.57
C VAL A 2 6.81 23.09 54.29
N ARG A 3 6.13 23.39 53.18
CA ARG A 3 5.92 24.65 52.44
C ARG A 3 5.00 25.66 53.16
N GLN A 4 4.92 26.84 52.54
CA GLN A 4 3.82 27.84 52.43
C GLN A 4 4.18 29.17 53.09
N GLY A 5 3.90 30.35 52.52
CA GLY A 5 3.12 30.72 51.35
C GLY A 5 3.29 32.22 51.03
N LEU A 6 2.79 32.60 49.85
CA LEU A 6 2.63 33.94 49.22
C LEU A 6 1.89 34.98 50.10
N PRO A 7 1.62 36.27 49.68
CA PRO A 7 1.76 36.90 48.35
C PRO A 7 2.26 38.37 48.26
N ARG A 8 2.63 38.72 47.00
CA ARG A 8 2.53 39.98 46.21
C ARG A 8 2.13 41.32 46.87
N SER A 9 2.84 42.39 46.48
CA SER A 9 2.32 43.54 45.69
C SER A 9 3.43 44.56 45.37
N SER A 10 3.63 44.90 44.09
CA SER A 10 3.47 46.25 43.49
C SER A 10 4.51 47.32 43.86
N GLY A 11 5.25 47.79 42.85
CA GLY A 11 6.09 48.99 42.93
C GLY A 11 6.47 49.41 41.51
N ASP A 12 5.68 50.32 40.95
CA ASP A 12 6.10 51.21 39.85
C ASP A 12 7.06 52.25 40.42
N ASP A 13 8.13 52.57 39.70
CA ASP A 13 8.56 53.98 39.55
C ASP A 13 9.44 54.15 38.29
N PRO A 14 9.33 55.28 37.56
CA PRO A 14 9.85 55.46 36.21
C PRO A 14 11.16 56.26 36.17
N GLY A 15 11.91 56.10 35.08
CA GLY A 15 13.12 56.87 34.79
C GLY A 15 13.26 57.17 33.30
N ALA A 16 12.84 58.38 32.94
CA ALA A 16 13.31 59.19 31.81
C ALA A 16 14.87 59.23 31.77
N GLU A 17 15.61 59.49 30.68
CA GLU A 17 15.35 60.23 29.45
C GLU A 17 16.56 60.05 28.49
N SER A 18 16.28 60.09 27.19
CA SER A 18 17.04 60.79 26.12
C SER A 18 18.50 60.42 25.72
N LYS A 19 18.62 59.84 24.51
CA LYS A 19 19.42 60.30 23.32
C LYS A 19 19.27 59.21 22.23
N SER A 20 18.40 59.34 21.22
CA SER A 20 18.58 60.05 19.93
C SER A 20 19.99 59.83 19.34
N GLU A 21 20.24 59.35 18.12
CA GLU A 21 19.42 58.91 16.96
C GLU A 21 20.41 58.44 15.86
N LEU A 22 19.87 57.86 14.77
CA LEU A 22 20.48 57.53 13.46
C LEU A 22 21.24 56.18 13.38
N THR A 23 20.63 55.08 12.92
CA THR A 23 20.00 54.75 11.61
C THR A 23 21.00 54.57 10.46
N THR A 24 21.32 53.32 10.11
CA THR A 24 21.58 52.90 8.72
C THR A 24 21.47 51.37 8.54
N PRO A 25 20.58 50.89 7.67
CA PRO A 25 20.81 49.71 6.83
C PRO A 25 20.67 50.08 5.32
N PRO A 26 20.87 49.19 4.34
CA PRO A 26 21.87 48.12 4.11
C PRO A 26 22.75 48.44 2.86
N ALA A 27 23.86 47.73 2.62
CA ALA A 27 24.74 47.99 1.47
C ALA A 27 24.90 46.79 0.51
N ALA A 28 24.42 46.97 -0.72
CA ALA A 28 24.92 46.42 -2.00
C ALA A 28 24.31 47.28 -3.13
N PRO A 29 24.88 47.41 -4.36
CA PRO A 29 26.17 46.97 -4.93
C PRO A 29 26.97 48.17 -5.55
N PRO A 30 28.11 47.94 -6.27
CA PRO A 30 28.38 48.81 -7.43
C PRO A 30 29.00 48.14 -8.68
N LYS A 31 28.53 48.62 -9.84
CA LYS A 31 29.18 48.85 -11.15
C LYS A 31 28.57 50.18 -11.65
N PRO A 32 29.17 51.04 -12.50
CA PRO A 32 30.07 50.72 -13.63
C PRO A 32 31.25 51.70 -13.83
N ASP A 33 32.12 51.45 -14.81
CA ASP A 33 32.92 52.50 -15.46
C ASP A 33 33.06 52.26 -16.96
N THR A 34 33.02 53.35 -17.71
CA THR A 34 32.94 53.45 -19.18
C THR A 34 33.95 54.51 -19.63
N ALA A 35 34.78 54.26 -20.67
CA ALA A 35 35.21 55.26 -21.68
C ALA A 35 36.16 54.66 -22.75
N ALA A 36 35.98 55.12 -24.00
CA ALA A 36 36.50 54.67 -25.32
C ALA A 36 37.75 55.48 -25.78
N PRO A 37 38.21 55.60 -27.08
CA PRO A 37 37.73 55.08 -28.38
C PRO A 37 38.81 54.70 -29.46
N ALA A 38 38.36 54.52 -30.72
CA ALA A 38 39.06 54.65 -32.04
C ALA A 38 39.54 53.31 -32.70
N VAL A 39 39.39 52.98 -34.01
CA VAL A 39 39.06 53.68 -35.28
C VAL A 39 38.42 52.66 -36.26
N ARG A 40 37.42 53.10 -37.05
CA ARG A 40 36.90 52.37 -38.24
C ARG A 40 37.72 52.73 -39.51
N ARG A 41 38.16 51.71 -40.25
CA ARG A 41 38.34 51.67 -41.73
C ARG A 41 38.11 50.19 -42.10
N GLY A 42 37.16 49.76 -42.92
CA GLY A 42 36.67 50.33 -44.17
C GLY A 42 37.14 49.38 -45.28
N LEU A 43 36.31 48.43 -45.69
CA LEU A 43 36.49 47.72 -46.97
C LEU A 43 35.12 47.48 -47.62
N SER A 44 35.02 48.06 -48.81
CA SER A 44 33.88 48.12 -49.71
C SER A 44 33.63 46.77 -50.38
N VAL A 45 32.35 46.45 -50.56
CA VAL A 45 31.84 45.37 -51.42
C VAL A 45 31.97 45.80 -52.89
N LEU A 46 32.45 44.91 -53.76
CA LEU A 46 32.09 44.78 -55.19
C LEU A 46 32.39 43.32 -55.67
N PRO A 47 31.75 42.83 -56.75
CA PRO A 47 31.21 41.48 -56.83
C PRO A 47 32.06 40.49 -57.64
N ASP A 48 32.25 39.27 -57.13
CA ASP A 48 32.91 38.21 -57.90
C ASP A 48 31.90 37.23 -58.53
N ARG A 49 31.76 37.44 -59.85
CA ARG A 49 31.69 36.47 -60.94
C ARG A 49 31.46 35.00 -60.56
N VAL A 50 30.34 34.46 -61.06
CA VAL A 50 30.08 33.02 -61.18
C VAL A 50 31.16 32.39 -62.08
N ILE A 51 31.99 31.51 -61.51
CA ILE A 51 32.84 30.57 -62.25
C ILE A 51 32.29 29.17 -61.96
N ALA A 52 31.78 28.52 -63.01
CA ALA A 52 31.31 27.14 -62.95
C ALA A 52 32.49 26.18 -62.68
N PRO A 53 32.39 25.21 -61.76
CA PRO A 53 33.40 24.18 -61.61
C PRO A 53 33.31 23.16 -62.75
N ALA A 54 34.45 22.86 -63.35
CA ALA A 54 34.63 21.82 -64.36
C ALA A 54 34.31 20.43 -63.79
N THR A 55 33.57 19.62 -64.57
CA THR A 55 33.26 18.23 -64.27
C THR A 55 34.48 17.34 -64.51
N VAL A 56 34.99 16.70 -63.46
CA VAL A 56 35.90 15.56 -63.57
C VAL A 56 35.05 14.29 -63.71
N PRO A 57 35.28 13.41 -64.72
CA PRO A 57 34.57 12.14 -64.82
C PRO A 57 34.98 11.21 -63.68
N VAL A 58 34.03 10.83 -62.83
CA VAL A 58 34.21 9.77 -61.82
C VAL A 58 33.88 8.43 -62.49
N GLU A 59 34.87 7.54 -62.53
CA GLU A 59 34.72 6.16 -62.97
C GLU A 59 33.76 5.39 -62.03
N PRO A 60 32.80 4.60 -62.53
CA PRO A 60 31.87 3.90 -61.67
C PRO A 60 32.57 2.78 -60.90
N ALA A 61 32.47 2.83 -59.58
CA ALA A 61 32.92 1.78 -58.68
C ALA A 61 32.24 0.43 -58.99
N PRO A 62 32.92 -0.71 -58.82
CA PRO A 62 32.32 -2.03 -58.99
C PRO A 62 31.15 -2.20 -58.00
N PRO A 63 30.11 -2.99 -58.36
CA PRO A 63 28.94 -3.14 -57.52
C PRO A 63 29.34 -3.77 -56.20
N GLY A 64 29.35 -2.96 -55.14
CA GLY A 64 29.52 -3.42 -53.78
C GLY A 64 28.39 -4.39 -53.45
N THR A 65 28.76 -5.61 -53.05
CA THR A 65 27.82 -6.57 -52.45
C THR A 65 27.09 -5.87 -51.31
N ARG A 66 25.77 -5.68 -51.50
CA ARG A 66 24.88 -5.15 -50.48
C ARG A 66 25.09 -5.99 -49.21
N PRO A 67 25.34 -5.39 -48.04
CA PRO A 67 25.36 -6.16 -46.81
C PRO A 67 24.02 -6.89 -46.70
N GLU A 68 24.05 -8.22 -46.59
CA GLU A 68 22.85 -8.96 -46.22
C GLU A 68 22.28 -8.32 -44.96
N PRO A 69 20.96 -8.07 -44.89
CA PRO A 69 20.37 -7.59 -43.65
C PRO A 69 20.69 -8.62 -42.57
N ALA A 70 21.51 -8.22 -41.60
CA ALA A 70 21.73 -9.02 -40.41
C ALA A 70 20.36 -9.45 -39.90
N VAL A 71 20.13 -10.76 -39.79
CA VAL A 71 18.88 -11.34 -39.29
C VAL A 71 18.76 -10.93 -37.82
N GLY A 72 18.27 -9.72 -37.59
CA GLY A 72 18.02 -9.18 -36.28
C GLY A 72 16.95 -10.04 -35.64
N ARG A 73 17.30 -10.77 -34.56
CA ARG A 73 16.31 -11.43 -33.71
C ARG A 73 15.27 -10.38 -33.32
N ARG A 74 14.08 -10.45 -33.92
CA ARG A 74 12.99 -9.53 -33.60
C ARG A 74 12.76 -9.61 -32.09
N PRO A 75 12.80 -8.49 -31.35
CA PRO A 75 12.53 -8.53 -29.93
C PRO A 75 11.12 -9.07 -29.72
N ILE A 76 11.01 -10.07 -28.85
CA ILE A 76 9.74 -10.71 -28.51
C ILE A 76 8.75 -9.60 -28.10
N GLY A 77 7.62 -9.49 -28.80
CA GLY A 77 6.60 -8.48 -28.51
C GLY A 77 6.13 -8.58 -27.05
N ARG A 78 5.68 -7.47 -26.46
CA ARG A 78 5.24 -7.42 -25.04
C ARG A 78 4.20 -8.51 -24.71
N THR A 79 3.30 -8.80 -25.63
CA THR A 79 2.32 -9.89 -25.55
C THR A 79 2.98 -11.26 -25.54
N ALA A 80 3.88 -11.55 -26.49
CA ALA A 80 4.61 -12.82 -26.51
C ALA A 80 5.48 -13.01 -25.26
N ARG A 81 6.08 -11.94 -24.72
CA ARG A 81 6.81 -11.99 -23.44
C ARG A 81 5.87 -12.28 -22.26
N ALA A 82 4.70 -11.65 -22.21
CA ALA A 82 3.70 -11.92 -21.18
C ALA A 82 3.18 -13.37 -21.25
N ILE A 83 2.94 -13.89 -22.46
CA ILE A 83 2.55 -15.29 -22.68
C ILE A 83 3.67 -16.23 -22.21
N LEU A 84 4.92 -15.98 -22.58
CA LEU A 84 6.05 -16.81 -22.14
C LEU A 84 6.23 -16.79 -20.62
N ILE A 85 6.07 -15.64 -19.98
CA ILE A 85 6.06 -15.55 -18.51
C ILE A 85 4.90 -16.37 -17.94
N GLY A 86 3.68 -16.22 -18.49
CA GLY A 86 2.51 -16.96 -18.07
C GLY A 86 2.69 -18.48 -18.18
N VAL A 87 3.17 -18.95 -19.33
CA VAL A 87 3.49 -20.36 -19.56
C VAL A 87 4.58 -20.84 -18.60
N GLY A 88 5.65 -20.06 -18.40
CA GLY A 88 6.71 -20.37 -17.45
C GLY A 88 6.20 -20.51 -16.02
N LEU A 89 5.29 -19.63 -15.59
CA LEU A 89 4.65 -19.72 -14.27
C LEU A 89 3.77 -20.97 -14.16
N ILE A 90 3.00 -21.31 -15.19
CA ILE A 90 2.17 -22.52 -15.20
C ILE A 90 3.06 -23.77 -15.10
N VAL A 91 4.14 -23.84 -15.86
CA VAL A 91 5.09 -24.95 -15.80
C VAL A 91 5.72 -25.04 -14.41
N LEU A 92 6.15 -23.92 -13.83
CA LEU A 92 6.69 -23.88 -12.48
C LEU A 92 5.69 -24.39 -11.43
N LEU A 93 4.43 -23.96 -11.52
CA LEU A 93 3.36 -24.44 -10.63
C LEU A 93 3.10 -25.93 -10.82
N ALA A 94 3.05 -26.41 -12.05
CA ALA A 94 2.89 -27.84 -12.35
C ALA A 94 4.04 -28.67 -11.77
N LEU A 95 5.28 -28.20 -11.91
CA LEU A 95 6.45 -28.84 -11.30
C LEU A 95 6.38 -28.85 -9.77
N ALA A 96 5.93 -27.76 -9.15
CA ALA A 96 5.72 -27.70 -7.70
C ALA A 96 4.66 -28.70 -7.24
N VAL A 97 3.54 -28.81 -7.95
CA VAL A 97 2.48 -29.81 -7.67
C VAL A 97 3.02 -31.23 -7.79
N LEU A 98 3.75 -31.53 -8.88
CA LEU A 98 4.34 -32.86 -9.09
C LEU A 98 5.36 -33.21 -8.01
N LEU A 99 6.22 -32.25 -7.63
CA LEU A 99 7.17 -32.42 -6.55
C LEU A 99 6.47 -32.66 -5.21
N ALA A 100 5.43 -31.88 -4.89
CA ALA A 100 4.65 -32.06 -3.66
C ALA A 100 3.96 -33.42 -3.63
N ARG A 101 3.35 -33.87 -4.74
CA ARG A 101 2.74 -35.19 -4.85
C ARG A 101 3.76 -36.32 -4.68
N TRP A 102 4.95 -36.16 -5.25
CA TRP A 102 6.04 -37.11 -5.06
C TRP A 102 6.50 -37.15 -3.60
N LEU A 103 6.69 -35.99 -2.95
CA LEU A 103 7.07 -35.89 -1.53
C LEU A 103 6.04 -36.56 -0.62
N VAL A 104 4.74 -36.26 -0.79
CA VAL A 104 3.65 -36.89 -0.02
C VAL A 104 3.57 -38.40 -0.26
N GLY A 105 4.12 -38.88 -1.38
CA GLY A 105 4.28 -40.30 -1.68
C GLY A 105 5.41 -40.98 -0.89
N LEU A 106 6.26 -40.28 -0.15
CA LEU A 106 7.33 -40.88 0.64
C LEU A 106 6.82 -41.29 2.03
N ASP A 107 7.18 -42.49 2.51
CA ASP A 107 6.68 -43.02 3.78
C ASP A 107 6.97 -42.09 4.97
N GLY A 108 8.19 -41.54 5.05
CA GLY A 108 8.54 -40.59 6.12
C GLY A 108 7.73 -39.28 6.09
N VAL A 109 7.28 -38.84 4.91
CA VAL A 109 6.41 -37.65 4.80
C VAL A 109 4.98 -38.02 5.21
N ARG A 110 4.50 -39.22 4.87
CA ARG A 110 3.18 -39.71 5.32
C ARG A 110 3.13 -39.88 6.84
N ASP A 111 4.18 -40.42 7.44
CA ASP A 111 4.29 -40.57 8.90
C ASP A 111 4.31 -39.19 9.58
N PHE A 112 5.07 -38.24 9.01
CA PHE A 112 5.08 -36.86 9.47
C PHE A 112 3.69 -36.22 9.40
N MET A 113 2.97 -36.38 8.28
CA MET A 113 1.62 -35.83 8.10
C MET A 113 0.56 -36.55 8.94
N THR A 114 0.81 -37.80 9.34
CA THR A 114 -0.04 -38.52 10.29
C THR A 114 0.16 -37.99 11.71
N THR A 115 1.40 -37.66 12.07
CA THR A 115 1.75 -37.03 13.35
C THR A 115 1.26 -35.58 13.42
N TYR A 116 1.34 -34.87 12.30
CA TYR A 116 0.94 -33.46 12.14
C TYR A 116 -0.08 -33.32 11.00
N PRO A 117 -1.38 -33.52 11.28
CA PRO A 117 -2.43 -33.60 10.26
C PRO A 117 -2.74 -32.26 9.56
N GLY A 118 -2.18 -31.15 10.05
CA GLY A 118 -2.40 -29.80 9.52
C GLY A 118 -3.21 -28.89 10.43
N GLN A 119 -3.52 -29.32 11.65
CA GLN A 119 -4.30 -28.58 12.64
C GLN A 119 -3.58 -28.63 14.00
N SER A 120 -3.59 -27.51 14.72
CA SER A 120 -3.09 -27.40 16.10
C SER A 120 -4.29 -27.27 17.02
N GLU A 121 -4.32 -28.01 18.13
CA GLU A 121 -5.41 -27.89 19.09
C GLU A 121 -5.49 -26.47 19.67
N LEU A 122 -6.71 -25.97 19.85
CA LEU A 122 -6.97 -24.70 20.52
C LEU A 122 -6.95 -24.89 22.04
N PRO A 123 -6.63 -23.84 22.81
CA PRO A 123 -6.71 -23.89 24.27
C PRO A 123 -8.09 -24.31 24.79
N GLU A 124 -8.12 -24.93 25.97
CA GLU A 124 -9.38 -25.18 26.68
C GLU A 124 -10.17 -23.89 26.89
N GLY A 125 -11.48 -23.92 26.61
CA GLY A 125 -12.34 -22.75 26.70
C GLY A 125 -12.32 -21.83 25.48
N ALA A 126 -11.61 -22.18 24.40
CA ALA A 126 -11.69 -21.45 23.14
C ALA A 126 -13.14 -21.42 22.62
N PRO A 127 -13.67 -20.24 22.22
CA PRO A 127 -15.02 -20.13 21.71
C PRO A 127 -15.15 -20.85 20.37
N VAL A 128 -16.29 -21.52 20.19
CA VAL A 128 -16.66 -22.22 18.95
C VAL A 128 -17.54 -21.32 18.09
N GLY A 129 -17.31 -21.36 16.78
CA GLY A 129 -18.06 -20.57 15.82
C GLY A 129 -17.71 -19.09 15.84
N PHE A 130 -18.55 -18.31 15.17
CA PHE A 130 -18.29 -16.91 14.86
C PHE A 130 -19.41 -16.01 15.38
N PRO A 131 -19.12 -15.09 16.31
CA PRO A 131 -20.12 -14.15 16.81
C PRO A 131 -20.47 -13.12 15.73
N ALA A 132 -21.69 -12.57 15.78
CA ALA A 132 -22.18 -11.64 14.76
C ALA A 132 -21.28 -10.41 14.57
N TRP A 133 -20.65 -9.91 15.65
CA TRP A 133 -19.71 -8.79 15.57
C TRP A 133 -18.51 -9.11 14.68
N LEU A 134 -18.06 -10.37 14.63
CA LEU A 134 -16.92 -10.78 13.84
C LEU A 134 -17.25 -10.79 12.35
N GLY A 135 -18.45 -11.27 11.98
CA GLY A 135 -18.96 -11.18 10.61
C GLY A 135 -19.10 -9.72 10.14
N TRP A 136 -19.63 -8.85 11.01
CA TRP A 136 -19.68 -7.40 10.74
C TRP A 136 -18.28 -6.79 10.55
N GLN A 137 -17.36 -7.09 11.46
CA GLN A 137 -15.98 -6.62 11.40
C GLN A 137 -15.28 -7.08 10.12
N HIS A 138 -15.48 -8.34 9.72
CA HIS A 138 -14.96 -8.89 8.48
C HIS A 138 -15.49 -8.12 7.25
N PHE A 139 -16.81 -7.91 7.16
CA PHE A 139 -17.41 -7.14 6.07
C PHE A 139 -16.89 -5.69 6.05
N PHE A 140 -16.95 -4.99 7.18
CA PHE A 140 -16.59 -3.57 7.23
C PHE A 140 -15.09 -3.35 6.96
N ASN A 141 -14.24 -4.25 7.45
CA ASN A 141 -12.81 -4.24 7.12
C ASN A 141 -12.58 -4.45 5.61
N THR A 142 -13.31 -5.40 4.99
CA THR A 142 -13.24 -5.64 3.55
C THR A 142 -13.69 -4.40 2.76
N PHE A 143 -14.77 -3.76 3.19
CA PHE A 143 -15.26 -2.51 2.60
C PHE A 143 -14.19 -1.40 2.66
N LEU A 144 -13.57 -1.18 3.82
CA LEU A 144 -12.54 -0.16 4.00
C LEU A 144 -11.29 -0.48 3.18
N ILE A 145 -10.75 -1.71 3.27
CA ILE A 145 -9.47 -2.05 2.64
C ILE A 145 -9.52 -1.94 1.11
N VAL A 146 -10.67 -2.27 0.49
CA VAL A 146 -10.89 -2.09 -0.95
C VAL A 146 -10.77 -0.60 -1.34
N LEU A 147 -11.38 0.29 -0.57
CA LEU A 147 -11.32 1.74 -0.81
C LEU A 147 -9.93 2.32 -0.49
N ILE A 148 -9.26 1.80 0.54
CA ILE A 148 -7.89 2.19 0.94
C ILE A 148 -6.89 1.81 -0.16
N ILE A 149 -6.90 0.57 -0.64
CA ILE A 149 -6.01 0.11 -1.72
C ILE A 149 -6.21 0.96 -2.96
N ARG A 150 -7.46 1.22 -3.34
CA ARG A 150 -7.78 2.06 -4.51
C ARG A 150 -7.26 3.49 -4.34
N SER A 151 -7.59 4.13 -3.22
CA SER A 151 -7.19 5.52 -2.97
C SER A 151 -5.67 5.66 -2.82
N GLY A 152 -5.00 4.69 -2.20
CA GLY A 152 -3.54 4.64 -2.09
C GLY A 152 -2.85 4.48 -3.45
N TRP A 153 -3.39 3.61 -4.32
CA TRP A 153 -2.91 3.50 -5.69
C TRP A 153 -3.10 4.80 -6.48
N GLN A 154 -4.23 5.49 -6.30
CA GLN A 154 -4.48 6.78 -6.91
C GLN A 154 -3.52 7.86 -6.40
N VAL A 155 -3.26 7.93 -5.10
CA VAL A 155 -2.26 8.85 -4.51
C VAL A 155 -0.88 8.66 -5.16
N ARG A 156 -0.50 7.41 -5.46
CA ARG A 156 0.79 7.09 -6.07
C ARG A 156 0.86 7.41 -7.57
N THR A 157 -0.24 7.25 -8.30
CA THR A 157 -0.22 7.24 -9.78
C THR A 157 -0.84 8.48 -10.42
N GLN A 158 -1.69 9.22 -9.71
CA GLN A 158 -2.33 10.42 -10.24
C GLN A 158 -1.36 11.60 -10.30
N LYS A 159 -1.09 12.08 -11.52
CA LYS A 159 -0.26 13.27 -11.75
C LYS A 159 -0.98 14.59 -11.48
N LYS A 160 -2.28 14.65 -11.77
CA LYS A 160 -3.14 15.83 -11.61
C LYS A 160 -4.39 15.45 -10.81
N PRO A 161 -4.42 15.72 -9.50
CA PRO A 161 -5.61 15.47 -8.70
C PRO A 161 -6.80 16.32 -9.18
N PRO A 162 -8.03 15.78 -9.11
CA PRO A 162 -9.22 16.45 -9.63
C PRO A 162 -9.70 17.62 -8.77
N ALA A 163 -9.31 17.63 -7.50
CA ALA A 163 -9.56 18.70 -6.57
C ALA A 163 -8.51 18.63 -5.44
N SER A 164 -8.48 19.71 -4.69
CA SER A 164 -7.61 19.93 -3.55
C SER A 164 -8.44 20.25 -2.32
N TRP A 165 -7.88 19.95 -1.15
CA TRP A 165 -8.52 20.16 0.13
C TRP A 165 -7.56 20.88 1.09
N THR A 166 -8.11 21.80 1.86
CA THR A 166 -7.41 22.55 2.91
C THR A 166 -8.21 22.48 4.20
N PRO A 167 -7.62 22.07 5.34
CA PRO A 167 -8.34 21.95 6.61
C PRO A 167 -8.94 23.28 7.10
N LYS A 168 -10.04 23.24 7.86
CA LYS A 168 -10.63 24.45 8.49
C LYS A 168 -9.83 24.96 9.70
N TRP A 169 -9.23 24.04 10.45
CA TRP A 169 -8.56 24.30 11.73
C TRP A 169 -7.09 24.73 11.61
N SER A 170 -6.57 24.83 10.40
CA SER A 170 -5.25 25.43 10.18
C SER A 170 -5.25 26.15 8.84
N SER A 171 -4.45 27.20 8.69
CA SER A 171 -4.11 27.81 7.39
C SER A 171 -3.26 26.87 6.51
N GLY A 172 -3.37 25.56 6.73
CA GLY A 172 -2.37 24.55 6.49
C GLY A 172 -2.27 24.06 5.05
N ARG A 173 -1.24 23.25 4.85
CA ARG A 173 -0.82 22.63 3.59
C ARG A 173 -2.01 22.07 2.78
N LYS A 174 -2.15 22.58 1.56
CA LYS A 174 -3.07 22.08 0.53
C LYS A 174 -2.70 20.64 0.16
N ILE A 175 -3.65 19.70 0.30
CA ILE A 175 -3.49 18.30 -0.12
C ILE A 175 -4.48 17.95 -1.23
N SER A 176 -4.26 16.84 -1.93
CA SER A 176 -5.24 16.35 -2.90
C SER A 176 -6.48 15.79 -2.20
N ILE A 177 -7.64 15.86 -2.86
CA ILE A 177 -8.87 15.23 -2.36
C ILE A 177 -8.71 13.70 -2.22
N THR A 178 -7.90 13.09 -3.09
CA THR A 178 -7.55 11.67 -3.03
C THR A 178 -6.75 11.33 -1.77
N LEU A 179 -5.77 12.17 -1.41
CA LEU A 179 -4.99 11.98 -0.19
C LEU A 179 -5.85 12.18 1.07
N TRP A 180 -6.75 13.17 1.04
CA TRP A 180 -7.72 13.37 2.12
C TRP A 180 -8.62 12.13 2.31
N LEU A 181 -9.14 11.57 1.22
CA LEU A 181 -9.97 10.36 1.24
C LEU A 181 -9.19 9.18 1.82
N HIS A 182 -7.97 8.95 1.34
CA HIS A 182 -7.12 7.85 1.84
C HIS A 182 -6.88 7.97 3.34
N GLN A 183 -6.45 9.14 3.82
CA GLN A 183 -6.21 9.36 5.26
C GLN A 183 -7.47 9.24 6.12
N SER A 184 -8.63 9.62 5.57
CA SER A 184 -9.90 9.51 6.28
C SER A 184 -10.35 8.05 6.40
N LEU A 185 -10.18 7.26 5.33
CA LEU A 185 -10.43 5.81 5.35
C LEU A 185 -9.44 5.09 6.28
N ASP A 186 -8.16 5.47 6.26
CA ASP A 186 -7.14 4.92 7.15
C ASP A 186 -7.51 5.17 8.62
N LEU A 187 -7.97 6.37 8.96
CA LEU A 187 -8.42 6.69 10.31
C LEU A 187 -9.61 5.81 10.73
N LEU A 188 -10.62 5.64 9.86
CA LEU A 188 -11.74 4.75 10.12
C LEU A 188 -11.28 3.30 10.29
N TRP A 189 -10.32 2.86 9.49
CA TRP A 189 -9.74 1.52 9.54
C TRP A 189 -8.94 1.28 10.82
N LEU A 190 -8.18 2.27 11.30
CA LEU A 190 -7.48 2.21 12.58
C LEU A 190 -8.45 2.13 13.77
N VAL A 191 -9.49 2.97 13.78
CA VAL A 191 -10.54 2.92 14.81
C VAL A 191 -11.22 1.54 14.79
N ASN A 192 -11.57 1.06 13.60
CA ASN A 192 -12.14 -0.27 13.45
C ASN A 192 -11.22 -1.38 13.95
N GLY A 193 -9.92 -1.30 13.64
CA GLY A 193 -8.90 -2.23 14.10
C GLY A 193 -8.75 -2.25 15.63
N VAL A 194 -8.80 -1.08 16.28
CA VAL A 194 -8.79 -1.00 17.75
C VAL A 194 -10.03 -1.67 18.34
N ILE A 195 -11.22 -1.39 17.78
CA ILE A 195 -12.47 -2.05 18.21
C ILE A 195 -12.36 -3.57 18.02
N PHE A 196 -11.87 -4.01 16.87
CA PHE A 196 -11.66 -5.43 16.56
C PHE A 196 -10.74 -6.09 17.59
N VAL A 197 -9.58 -5.51 17.88
CA VAL A 197 -8.63 -6.06 18.86
C VAL A 197 -9.24 -6.11 20.26
N VAL A 198 -9.96 -5.07 20.68
CA VAL A 198 -10.66 -5.07 21.98
C VAL A 198 -11.69 -6.19 22.06
N LEU A 199 -12.55 -6.35 21.03
CA LEU A 199 -13.55 -7.41 20.99
C LEU A 199 -12.91 -8.80 20.93
N LEU A 200 -11.80 -8.94 20.20
CA LEU A 200 -11.04 -10.19 20.08
C LEU A 200 -10.58 -10.70 21.46
N PHE A 201 -10.03 -9.82 22.28
CA PHE A 201 -9.61 -10.16 23.64
C PHE A 201 -10.80 -10.29 24.60
N ALA A 202 -11.77 -9.36 24.55
CA ALA A 202 -12.91 -9.35 25.45
C ALA A 202 -13.84 -10.57 25.31
N THR A 203 -13.89 -11.20 24.13
CA THR A 203 -14.74 -12.36 23.86
C THR A 203 -13.99 -13.69 23.78
N GLY A 204 -12.68 -13.70 24.05
CA GLY A 204 -11.84 -14.90 23.95
C GLY A 204 -11.54 -15.35 22.50
N GLN A 205 -12.06 -14.66 21.49
CA GLN A 205 -11.87 -15.00 20.07
C GLN A 205 -10.40 -14.93 19.63
N TRP A 206 -9.53 -14.28 20.41
CA TRP A 206 -8.09 -14.24 20.17
C TRP A 206 -7.45 -15.62 20.13
N MET A 207 -7.98 -16.58 20.90
CA MET A 207 -7.48 -17.97 20.97
C MET A 207 -7.54 -18.66 19.61
N ARG A 208 -8.40 -18.21 18.69
CA ARG A 208 -8.55 -18.79 17.34
C ARG A 208 -7.56 -18.24 16.32
N VAL A 209 -6.86 -17.14 16.64
CA VAL A 209 -5.99 -16.43 15.68
C VAL A 209 -4.57 -16.21 16.18
N VAL A 210 -4.27 -16.61 17.42
CA VAL A 210 -2.93 -16.55 18.00
C VAL A 210 -2.43 -17.99 18.21
N PRO A 211 -1.30 -18.38 17.62
CA PRO A 211 -0.71 -19.68 17.88
C PRO A 211 -0.35 -19.82 19.37
N THR A 212 -0.84 -20.87 20.02
CA THR A 212 -0.56 -21.13 21.44
C THR A 212 0.40 -22.29 21.67
N ASN A 213 0.63 -23.11 20.64
CA ASN A 213 1.44 -24.32 20.70
C ASN A 213 2.48 -24.33 19.57
N TRP A 214 3.61 -25.03 19.79
CA TRP A 214 4.72 -25.09 18.84
C TRP A 214 4.52 -26.10 17.70
N ASP A 215 3.58 -27.02 17.86
CA ASP A 215 3.14 -27.94 16.81
C ASP A 215 2.49 -27.22 15.61
N ILE A 216 2.15 -25.94 15.75
CA ILE A 216 1.63 -25.10 14.66
C ILE A 216 2.58 -25.08 13.44
N ILE A 217 3.90 -25.10 13.66
CA ILE A 217 4.89 -25.02 12.58
C ILE A 217 4.91 -26.31 11.75
N PRO A 218 5.10 -27.51 12.32
CA PRO A 218 5.05 -28.74 11.54
C PRO A 218 3.66 -28.98 10.92
N ASN A 219 2.57 -28.63 11.62
CA ASN A 219 1.22 -28.69 11.03
C ASN A 219 1.06 -27.73 9.83
N ALA A 220 1.64 -26.53 9.88
CA ALA A 220 1.57 -25.60 8.75
C ALA A 220 2.34 -26.12 7.53
N ILE A 221 3.43 -26.87 7.75
CA ILE A 221 4.16 -27.55 6.68
C ILE A 221 3.27 -28.62 6.04
N SER A 222 2.61 -29.47 6.83
CA SER A 222 1.66 -30.47 6.32
C SER A 222 0.52 -29.84 5.53
N ALA A 223 -0.11 -28.78 6.07
CA ALA A 223 -1.18 -28.06 5.38
C ALA A 223 -0.67 -27.42 4.07
N GLY A 224 0.53 -26.85 4.07
CA GLY A 224 1.18 -26.33 2.87
C GLY A 224 1.40 -27.40 1.81
N LEU A 225 1.89 -28.58 2.20
CA LEU A 225 2.06 -29.71 1.28
C LEU A 225 0.74 -30.18 0.70
N GLN A 226 -0.32 -30.25 1.50
CA GLN A 226 -1.69 -30.60 1.07
C GLN A 226 -2.23 -29.61 0.01
N TYR A 227 -2.09 -28.30 0.25
CA TYR A 227 -2.52 -27.30 -0.74
C TYR A 227 -1.70 -27.37 -2.04
N VAL A 228 -0.38 -27.53 -1.96
CA VAL A 228 0.49 -27.60 -3.15
C VAL A 228 0.31 -28.91 -3.92
N SER A 229 0.04 -30.03 -3.23
CA SER A 229 -0.23 -31.33 -3.87
C SER A 229 -1.61 -31.41 -4.53
N LEU A 230 -2.44 -30.37 -4.34
CA LEU A 230 -3.86 -30.33 -4.71
C LEU A 230 -4.67 -31.44 -4.03
N ASP A 231 -4.24 -31.88 -2.86
CA ASP A 231 -5.00 -32.75 -1.95
C ASP A 231 -5.52 -31.89 -0.80
N TRP A 232 -6.58 -31.13 -1.08
CA TRP A 232 -6.99 -30.01 -0.26
C TRP A 232 -7.58 -30.49 1.07
N PRO A 233 -7.14 -29.93 2.22
CA PRO A 233 -7.63 -30.37 3.52
C PRO A 233 -9.13 -30.12 3.66
N THR A 234 -9.82 -30.99 4.39
CA THR A 234 -11.19 -30.71 4.81
C THR A 234 -11.15 -29.60 5.85
N GLU A 235 -11.72 -28.44 5.52
CA GLU A 235 -11.71 -27.29 6.41
C GLU A 235 -12.74 -27.47 7.54
N HIS A 236 -12.31 -27.27 8.79
CA HIS A 236 -13.16 -27.28 9.98
C HIS A 236 -13.24 -25.90 10.64
N GLY A 237 -13.24 -24.84 9.83
CA GLY A 237 -13.11 -23.44 10.25
C GLY A 237 -14.09 -22.98 11.34
N TRP A 238 -15.25 -23.64 11.49
CA TRP A 238 -16.18 -23.39 12.59
C TRP A 238 -15.56 -23.68 13.97
N VAL A 239 -14.81 -24.76 14.08
CA VAL A 239 -14.15 -25.18 15.33
C VAL A 239 -12.73 -24.66 15.36
N ASN A 240 -11.95 -24.86 14.29
CA ASN A 240 -10.55 -24.48 14.22
C ASN A 240 -10.10 -24.23 12.78
N TYR A 241 -9.17 -23.28 12.61
CA TYR A 241 -8.49 -23.09 11.34
C TYR A 241 -7.37 -24.12 11.17
N ASN A 242 -7.04 -24.47 9.93
CA ASN A 242 -5.80 -25.19 9.71
C ASN A 242 -4.59 -24.30 10.07
N ALA A 243 -3.46 -24.94 10.38
CA ALA A 243 -2.30 -24.25 10.93
C ALA A 243 -1.72 -23.19 9.98
N LEU A 244 -1.76 -23.43 8.66
CA LEU A 244 -1.28 -22.47 7.67
C LEU A 244 -2.17 -21.23 7.63
N GLN A 245 -3.50 -21.41 7.66
CA GLN A 245 -4.47 -20.32 7.76
C GLN A 245 -4.28 -19.52 9.07
N LEU A 246 -4.13 -20.20 10.21
CA LEU A 246 -3.94 -19.56 11.50
C LEU A 246 -2.69 -18.67 11.50
N ILE A 247 -1.54 -19.18 11.02
CA ILE A 247 -0.32 -18.37 10.87
C ILE A 247 -0.56 -17.17 9.94
N ALA A 248 -1.22 -17.38 8.80
CA ALA A 248 -1.52 -16.30 7.87
C ALA A 248 -2.40 -15.21 8.50
N TYR A 249 -3.40 -15.59 9.29
CA TYR A 249 -4.26 -14.66 10.03
C TYR A 249 -3.49 -13.93 11.12
N PHE A 250 -2.69 -14.65 11.92
CA PHE A 250 -1.84 -14.06 12.94
C PHE A 250 -0.90 -13.00 12.36
N VAL A 251 -0.16 -13.35 11.31
CA VAL A 251 0.78 -12.44 10.62
C VAL A 251 0.03 -11.23 10.06
N THR A 252 -1.12 -11.45 9.42
CA THR A 252 -1.88 -10.35 8.82
C THR A 252 -2.44 -9.38 9.87
N ILE A 253 -3.00 -9.91 10.96
CA ILE A 253 -3.64 -9.11 12.02
C ILE A 253 -2.61 -8.42 12.91
N PHE A 254 -1.58 -9.14 13.37
CA PHE A 254 -0.68 -8.66 14.42
C PHE A 254 0.67 -8.14 13.92
N ILE A 255 0.99 -8.34 12.64
CA ILE A 255 2.26 -7.87 12.06
C ILE A 255 1.99 -6.91 10.91
N VAL A 256 1.31 -7.36 9.85
CA VAL A 256 1.18 -6.59 8.63
C VAL A 256 0.23 -5.39 8.80
N ALA A 257 -0.90 -5.56 9.46
CA ALA A 257 -1.81 -4.46 9.74
C ALA A 257 -1.18 -3.36 10.63
N PRO A 258 -0.50 -3.68 11.76
CA PRO A 258 0.28 -2.70 12.51
C PRO A 258 1.38 -2.04 11.67
N LEU A 259 2.07 -2.80 10.81
CA LEU A 259 3.09 -2.24 9.92
C LEU A 259 2.49 -1.22 8.94
N ALA A 260 1.31 -1.49 8.40
CA ALA A 260 0.55 -0.56 7.56
C ALA A 260 0.19 0.72 8.34
N ALA A 261 -0.28 0.57 9.58
CA ALA A 261 -0.61 1.68 10.47
C ALA A 261 0.62 2.57 10.75
N ILE A 262 1.74 1.97 11.17
CA ILE A 262 2.98 2.68 11.52
C ILE A 262 3.55 3.44 10.30
N THR A 263 3.52 2.81 9.13
CA THR A 263 4.00 3.44 7.89
C THR A 263 3.04 4.51 7.37
N GLY A 264 1.72 4.31 7.50
CA GLY A 264 0.69 5.28 7.12
C GLY A 264 0.73 6.54 8.00
N VAL A 265 0.76 6.38 9.32
CA VAL A 265 0.85 7.50 10.29
C VAL A 265 2.09 8.35 10.02
N ARG A 266 3.23 7.73 9.70
CA ARG A 266 4.48 8.43 9.37
C ARG A 266 4.38 9.33 8.14
N MET A 267 3.59 8.91 7.15
CA MET A 267 3.35 9.66 5.91
C MET A 267 2.14 10.60 6.00
N SER A 268 1.37 10.53 7.08
CA SER A 268 0.19 11.34 7.30
C SER A 268 0.51 12.80 7.64
N GLY A 269 -0.49 13.68 7.50
CA GLY A 269 -0.39 15.07 7.95
C GLY A 269 -0.37 15.24 9.47
N LEU A 270 -0.62 14.18 10.24
CA LEU A 270 -0.63 14.18 11.71
C LEU A 270 0.76 14.00 12.31
N TRP A 271 1.74 13.56 11.51
CA TRP A 271 3.10 13.33 11.99
C TRP A 271 3.79 14.66 12.37
N PRO A 272 4.41 14.77 13.56
CA PRO A 272 5.01 16.02 14.04
C PRO A 272 6.23 16.41 13.20
N ALA A 273 6.08 17.41 12.34
CA ALA A 273 7.13 17.85 11.42
C ALA A 273 8.37 18.41 12.14
N GLN A 274 8.19 18.99 13.34
CA GLN A 274 9.26 19.65 14.10
C GLN A 274 10.02 18.67 15.03
N ALA A 275 9.65 17.40 15.10
CA ALA A 275 10.28 16.41 15.98
C ALA A 275 11.58 15.84 15.39
N THR A 276 12.68 16.61 15.45
CA THR A 276 13.97 16.28 14.78
C THR A 276 14.54 14.91 15.16
N ARG A 277 14.51 14.51 16.45
CA ARG A 277 15.00 13.19 16.89
C ARG A 277 14.18 12.05 16.29
N LEU A 278 12.86 12.18 16.33
CA LEU A 278 11.94 11.17 15.81
C LEU A 278 12.06 11.03 14.28
N ASN A 279 12.17 12.16 13.57
CA ASN A 279 12.35 12.19 12.11
C ASN A 279 13.68 11.57 11.65
N ARG A 280 14.73 11.68 12.47
CA ARG A 280 16.03 11.05 12.21
C ARG A 280 15.99 9.53 12.44
N LEU A 281 15.31 9.09 13.50
CA LEU A 281 15.15 7.66 13.82
C LEU A 281 14.24 6.93 12.83
N TYR A 282 13.20 7.62 12.33
CA TYR A 282 12.28 7.05 11.37
C TYR A 282 12.09 7.98 10.16
N PRO A 283 12.95 7.85 9.13
CA PRO A 283 12.85 8.64 7.90
C PRO A 283 11.60 8.27 7.09
N VAL A 284 11.06 9.24 6.34
CA VAL A 284 9.83 9.03 5.54
C VAL A 284 10.08 8.09 4.35
N GLU A 285 11.32 8.03 3.88
CA GLU A 285 11.77 7.16 2.78
C GLU A 285 11.58 5.69 3.15
N TRP A 286 11.90 5.33 4.40
CA TRP A 286 11.70 3.98 4.92
C TRP A 286 10.22 3.63 4.98
N ALA A 287 9.40 4.54 5.50
CA ALA A 287 7.95 4.35 5.54
C ALA A 287 7.38 4.12 4.14
N ARG A 288 7.79 4.93 3.15
CA ARG A 288 7.35 4.79 1.75
C ARG A 288 7.83 3.48 1.12
N ALA A 289 9.06 3.07 1.40
CA ALA A 289 9.64 1.83 0.89
C ALA A 289 8.92 0.59 1.42
N VAL A 290 8.41 0.63 2.65
CA VAL A 290 7.68 -0.48 3.29
C VAL A 290 6.18 -0.45 2.97
N HIS A 291 5.55 0.73 2.95
CA HIS A 291 4.11 0.85 2.83
C HIS A 291 3.56 0.28 1.51
N LEU A 292 4.27 0.49 0.40
CA LEU A 292 3.85 -0.06 -0.89
C LEU A 292 3.89 -1.61 -0.91
N PRO A 293 5.00 -2.28 -0.55
CA PRO A 293 5.00 -3.73 -0.37
C PRO A 293 3.90 -4.26 0.55
N VAL A 294 3.60 -3.57 1.65
CA VAL A 294 2.50 -3.94 2.56
C VAL A 294 1.14 -3.89 1.86
N MET A 295 0.87 -2.83 1.08
CA MET A 295 -0.35 -2.78 0.25
C MET A 295 -0.40 -3.94 -0.75
N LEU A 296 0.72 -4.28 -1.39
CA LEU A 296 0.79 -5.41 -2.33
C LEU A 296 0.58 -6.76 -1.63
N TYR A 297 1.10 -6.92 -0.40
CA TYR A 297 0.80 -8.09 0.43
C TYR A 297 -0.69 -8.21 0.69
N PHE A 298 -1.39 -7.13 1.09
CA PHE A 298 -2.84 -7.19 1.30
C PHE A 298 -3.60 -7.60 0.04
N VAL A 299 -3.21 -7.08 -1.13
CA VAL A 299 -3.81 -7.49 -2.41
C VAL A 299 -3.61 -8.99 -2.65
N ALA A 300 -2.37 -9.48 -2.51
CA ALA A 300 -2.07 -10.90 -2.71
C ALA A 300 -2.80 -11.80 -1.70
N PHE A 301 -2.82 -11.40 -0.43
CA PHE A 301 -3.55 -12.08 0.64
C PHE A 301 -5.04 -12.17 0.34
N ILE A 302 -5.69 -11.06 -0.05
CA ILE A 302 -7.12 -11.04 -0.39
C ILE A 302 -7.42 -11.98 -1.55
N ILE A 303 -6.60 -11.96 -2.61
CA ILE A 303 -6.78 -12.86 -3.77
C ILE A 303 -6.68 -14.32 -3.35
N ALA A 304 -5.61 -14.69 -2.63
CA ALA A 304 -5.40 -16.06 -2.17
C ALA A 304 -6.51 -16.50 -1.21
N HIS A 305 -6.85 -15.66 -0.22
CA HIS A 305 -7.88 -15.93 0.77
C HIS A 305 -9.25 -16.18 0.12
N VAL A 306 -9.71 -15.29 -0.77
CA VAL A 306 -11.00 -15.45 -1.45
C VAL A 306 -10.99 -16.67 -2.36
N ALA A 307 -9.88 -16.93 -3.08
CA ALA A 307 -9.76 -18.12 -3.92
C ALA A 307 -9.90 -19.41 -3.10
N LEU A 308 -9.22 -19.50 -1.95
CA LEU A 308 -9.32 -20.66 -1.06
C LEU A 308 -10.74 -20.80 -0.50
N VAL A 309 -11.37 -19.72 -0.03
CA VAL A 309 -12.76 -19.74 0.46
C VAL A 309 -13.72 -20.35 -0.57
N LEU A 310 -13.56 -19.99 -1.84
CA LEU A 310 -14.43 -20.48 -2.92
C LEU A 310 -14.08 -21.92 -3.34
N ALA A 311 -12.83 -22.34 -3.20
CA ALA A 311 -12.35 -23.66 -3.60
C ALA A 311 -12.52 -24.75 -2.52
N THR A 312 -12.60 -24.40 -1.22
CA THR A 312 -12.70 -25.36 -0.10
C THR A 312 -14.09 -25.49 0.50
N GLY A 313 -15.14 -25.40 -0.32
CA GLY A 313 -16.53 -25.50 0.15
C GLY A 313 -17.19 -24.14 0.37
N ALA A 314 -17.30 -23.37 -0.71
CA ALA A 314 -17.82 -21.99 -0.73
C ALA A 314 -19.07 -21.75 0.13
N LEU A 315 -20.13 -22.56 -0.02
CA LEU A 315 -21.38 -22.34 0.71
C LEU A 315 -21.20 -22.45 2.22
N ARG A 316 -20.41 -23.43 2.69
CA ARG A 316 -20.14 -23.63 4.13
C ARG A 316 -19.29 -22.48 4.68
N ASN A 317 -18.20 -22.14 3.98
CA ASN A 317 -17.30 -21.05 4.37
C ASN A 317 -18.02 -19.69 4.40
N LEU A 318 -18.88 -19.41 3.42
CA LEU A 318 -19.68 -18.19 3.40
C LEU A 318 -20.72 -18.19 4.54
N ASN A 319 -21.30 -19.33 4.89
CA ASN A 319 -22.17 -19.42 6.06
C ASN A 319 -21.44 -19.20 7.39
N HIS A 320 -20.17 -19.63 7.51
CA HIS A 320 -19.37 -19.32 8.68
C HIS A 320 -19.18 -17.80 8.86
N MET A 321 -18.79 -17.10 7.79
CA MET A 321 -18.43 -15.68 7.87
C MET A 321 -19.63 -14.72 7.82
N TYR A 322 -20.59 -15.00 6.95
CA TYR A 322 -21.74 -14.13 6.69
C TYR A 322 -23.03 -14.64 7.28
N GLY A 323 -23.22 -15.97 7.29
CA GLY A 323 -24.45 -16.61 7.80
C GLY A 323 -24.46 -16.81 9.31
N GLY A 324 -23.30 -16.78 9.98
CA GLY A 324 -23.17 -17.08 11.40
C GLY A 324 -23.59 -18.51 11.78
N GLN A 325 -23.45 -19.48 10.87
CA GLN A 325 -23.91 -20.85 11.06
C GLN A 325 -22.97 -21.89 10.41
N ASP A 326 -22.87 -23.07 11.00
CA ASP A 326 -22.19 -24.22 10.38
C ASP A 326 -23.17 -25.05 9.54
N ALA A 327 -23.52 -24.55 8.36
CA ALA A 327 -24.47 -25.21 7.47
C ALA A 327 -24.09 -25.05 5.99
N VAL A 328 -24.54 -25.98 5.16
CA VAL A 328 -24.42 -25.90 3.70
C VAL A 328 -25.78 -25.46 3.14
N ASN A 329 -25.95 -24.15 2.98
CA ASN A 329 -27.15 -23.54 2.41
C ASN A 329 -26.81 -22.19 1.75
N TRP A 330 -27.80 -21.49 1.18
CA TRP A 330 -27.59 -20.27 0.40
C TRP A 330 -27.63 -18.96 1.21
N VAL A 331 -27.85 -19.00 2.52
CA VAL A 331 -28.02 -17.79 3.35
C VAL A 331 -26.76 -16.94 3.33
N GLY A 332 -25.61 -17.51 3.71
CA GLY A 332 -24.33 -16.81 3.72
C GLY A 332 -23.93 -16.29 2.33
N PHE A 333 -24.23 -17.04 1.27
CA PHE A 333 -24.00 -16.58 -0.11
C PHE A 333 -24.85 -15.35 -0.47
N GLY A 334 -26.13 -15.33 -0.11
CA GLY A 334 -27.00 -14.18 -0.35
C GLY A 334 -26.52 -12.91 0.36
N ILE A 335 -26.09 -13.04 1.62
CA ILE A 335 -25.54 -11.92 2.40
C ILE A 335 -24.19 -11.47 1.79
N PHE A 336 -23.33 -12.40 1.39
CA PHE A 336 -22.08 -12.09 0.68
C PHE A 336 -22.34 -11.30 -0.60
N ALA A 337 -23.28 -11.73 -1.44
CA ALA A 337 -23.65 -11.03 -2.66
C ALA A 337 -24.17 -9.61 -2.39
N ALA A 338 -25.03 -9.43 -1.38
CA ALA A 338 -25.47 -8.12 -0.95
C ALA A 338 -24.30 -7.24 -0.48
N SER A 339 -23.35 -7.81 0.27
CA SER A 339 -22.15 -7.12 0.74
C SER A 339 -21.27 -6.64 -0.42
N LEU A 340 -21.13 -7.43 -1.49
CA LEU A 340 -20.42 -7.04 -2.70
C LEU A 340 -21.08 -5.84 -3.38
N LEU A 341 -22.41 -5.81 -3.45
CA LEU A 341 -23.14 -4.65 -4.00
C LEU A 341 -22.88 -3.38 -3.19
N VAL A 342 -22.81 -3.48 -1.86
CA VAL A 342 -22.45 -2.35 -0.99
C VAL A 342 -21.02 -1.89 -1.23
N ILE A 343 -20.06 -2.81 -1.37
CA ILE A 343 -18.67 -2.48 -1.69
C ILE A 343 -18.57 -1.78 -3.05
N VAL A 344 -19.26 -2.29 -4.06
CA VAL A 344 -19.33 -1.67 -5.39
C VAL A 344 -19.97 -0.28 -5.32
N GLY A 345 -21.06 -0.12 -4.56
CA GLY A 345 -21.68 1.17 -4.28
C GLY A 345 -20.71 2.15 -3.63
N GLY A 346 -19.99 1.73 -2.59
CA GLY A 346 -18.94 2.52 -1.94
C GLY A 346 -17.80 2.89 -2.89
N TRP A 347 -17.40 1.99 -3.78
CA TRP A 347 -16.41 2.26 -4.82
C TRP A 347 -16.85 3.38 -5.76
N PHE A 348 -18.11 3.37 -6.20
CA PHE A 348 -18.65 4.46 -7.01
C PHE A 348 -18.83 5.75 -6.20
N ALA A 349 -19.23 5.67 -4.94
CA ALA A 349 -19.38 6.80 -4.03
C ALA A 349 -18.03 7.46 -3.67
N ALA A 350 -16.93 6.74 -3.72
CA ALA A 350 -15.59 7.28 -3.50
C ALA A 350 -15.06 8.16 -4.66
N ARG A 351 -15.92 8.62 -5.58
CA ARG A 351 -15.57 9.57 -6.64
C ARG A 351 -15.49 11.00 -6.10
N PRO A 352 -14.59 11.85 -6.65
CA PRO A 352 -14.42 13.26 -6.25
C PRO A 352 -15.74 14.05 -6.15
N LEU A 353 -16.68 13.83 -7.08
CA LEU A 353 -17.97 14.53 -7.11
C LEU A 353 -18.83 14.26 -5.87
N VAL A 354 -18.75 13.06 -5.30
CA VAL A 354 -19.55 12.64 -4.14
C VAL A 354 -18.81 12.92 -2.83
N ILE A 355 -17.48 12.76 -2.81
CA ILE A 355 -16.68 12.99 -1.60
C ILE A 355 -16.42 14.48 -1.33
N ALA A 356 -16.44 15.35 -2.34
CA ALA A 356 -16.14 16.77 -2.17
C ALA A 356 -17.11 17.50 -1.20
N PRO A 357 -18.44 17.30 -1.27
CA PRO A 357 -19.36 17.82 -0.26
C PRO A 357 -19.09 17.32 1.17
N ILE A 358 -18.68 16.06 1.33
CA ILE A 358 -18.33 15.51 2.64
C ILE A 358 -17.04 16.16 3.14
N ALA A 359 -16.03 16.28 2.27
CA ALA A 359 -14.76 16.90 2.60
C ALA A 359 -14.90 18.39 2.95
N SER A 360 -15.87 19.09 2.39
CA SER A 360 -16.12 20.51 2.68
C SER A 360 -16.68 20.75 4.10
N LEU A 361 -17.22 19.72 4.75
CA LEU A 361 -17.60 19.78 6.17
C LEU A 361 -16.35 20.02 7.04
N PHE A 362 -15.21 19.45 6.66
CA PHE A 362 -13.95 19.50 7.43
C PHE A 362 -12.93 20.51 6.88
N GLY A 363 -13.16 21.07 5.68
CA GLY A 363 -12.17 21.90 4.99
C GLY A 363 -12.76 22.76 3.89
N ARG A 364 -11.90 23.46 3.15
CA ARG A 364 -12.24 24.10 1.88
C ARG A 364 -11.79 23.18 0.74
N VAL A 365 -12.68 22.94 -0.22
CA VAL A 365 -12.38 22.17 -1.44
C VAL A 365 -12.20 23.16 -2.60
N GLY A 366 -11.04 23.11 -3.25
CA GLY A 366 -10.72 23.94 -4.42
C GLY A 366 -10.38 23.08 -5.63
N ARG A 367 -10.70 23.56 -6.84
CA ARG A 367 -10.31 22.89 -8.09
C ARG A 367 -8.80 22.97 -8.32
#